data_AF-A0A8J2Y7B5-F1
#
_entry.id   AF-A0A8J2Y7B5-F1
#
_cell.length_a   1.000
_cell.length_b   1.000
_cell.length_c   1.000
_cell.angle_alpha   90.00
_cell.angle_beta   90.00
_cell.angle_gamma   90.00
#
_symmetry.space_group_name_H-M   'P 1'
#
loop_
_entity.id
_entity.type
_entity.pdbx_description
1 polymer ?
#
loop_
_entity_poly.entity_id
_entity_poly.type
_entity_poly.pdbx_seq_one_letter_code
_entity_poly.pdbx_strand_id
1 'polypeptide(L)' 'MNVFSKKNSKDTASKDENNKKASSEENKPKLLGDGDYYLTPEGYKCFTEQYHLKRGYCCQSGCRHCPYGYDKKTNSKQ' A
#
# COMPACT_ATOMS: atom_id res chain seq x y z
N MET A 1 -36.70 12.79 52.78
CA MET A 1 -35.57 13.68 52.46
C MET A 1 -34.83 13.10 51.26
N ASN A 2 -34.81 13.79 50.12
CA ASN A 2 -33.93 13.48 48.99
C ASN A 2 -32.59 14.18 49.23
N VAL A 3 -31.48 13.45 49.19
CA VAL A 3 -30.16 14.03 48.94
C VAL A 3 -29.53 13.37 47.72
N PHE A 4 -28.89 14.23 46.95
CA PHE A 4 -28.66 14.14 45.53
C PHE A 4 -27.16 13.94 45.34
N SER A 5 -26.74 12.86 44.67
CA SER A 5 -25.40 12.80 44.08
C SER A 5 -25.48 12.10 42.73
N LYS A 6 -25.38 12.96 41.72
CA LYS A 6 -25.31 12.70 40.29
C LYS A 6 -23.98 12.03 39.90
N LYS A 7 -24.01 11.48 38.68
CA LYS A 7 -22.90 11.14 37.73
C LYS A 7 -22.59 9.64 37.73
N ASN A 8 -23.35 8.77 37.04
CA ASN A 8 -23.68 8.68 35.61
C ASN A 8 -22.49 8.19 34.75
N SER A 9 -22.79 7.13 34.00
CA SER A 9 -22.23 6.78 32.68
C SER A 9 -20.75 6.40 32.61
N LYS A 10 -20.51 5.11 32.38
CA LYS A 10 -20.08 4.62 31.05
C LYS A 10 -20.11 3.09 31.05
N ASP A 11 -21.26 2.57 30.68
CA ASP A 11 -21.36 1.39 29.84
C ASP A 11 -20.48 1.57 28.60
N THR A 12 -19.85 0.48 28.15
CA THR A 12 -19.50 0.10 26.76
C THR A 12 -18.23 -0.74 26.80
N ALA A 13 -18.04 -1.85 26.08
CA ALA A 13 -18.88 -2.67 25.25
C ALA A 13 -18.01 -3.89 24.86
N SER A 14 -18.64 -5.05 24.69
CA SER A 14 -18.11 -6.16 23.88
C SER A 14 -17.78 -5.72 22.46
N LYS A 15 -16.74 -6.32 21.86
CA LYS A 15 -16.63 -6.80 20.45
C LYS A 15 -15.15 -6.94 20.07
N ASP A 16 -14.62 -8.14 19.82
CA ASP A 16 -14.81 -9.07 18.69
C ASP A 16 -13.71 -8.94 17.61
N GLU A 17 -13.24 -10.11 17.14
CA GLU A 17 -12.79 -10.43 15.77
C GLU A 17 -11.49 -9.84 15.16
N ASN A 18 -10.43 -10.66 15.19
CA ASN A 18 -9.89 -11.36 14.02
C ASN A 18 -10.42 -10.93 12.62
N ASN A 19 -9.68 -10.15 11.81
CA ASN A 19 -9.81 -10.24 10.34
C ASN A 19 -8.73 -9.51 9.52
N LYS A 20 -7.89 -10.31 8.83
CA LYS A 20 -7.58 -10.22 7.39
C LYS A 20 -7.73 -8.83 6.74
N LYS A 21 -6.64 -8.05 6.64
CA LYS A 21 -6.60 -6.90 5.72
C LYS A 21 -6.23 -7.38 4.30
N ALA A 22 -7.09 -8.20 3.73
CA ALA A 22 -7.21 -8.35 2.29
C ALA A 22 -8.44 -7.57 1.84
N SER A 23 -8.30 -6.86 0.71
CA SER A 23 -9.37 -6.39 -0.17
C SER A 23 -10.44 -5.45 0.44
N SER A 24 -10.25 -4.14 0.27
CA SER A 24 -11.28 -3.12 -0.06
C SER A 24 -10.88 -1.72 0.44
N GLU A 25 -9.80 -1.17 -0.12
CA GLU A 25 -9.55 0.28 -0.11
C GLU A 25 -9.24 0.69 -1.54
N GLU A 26 -10.25 0.51 -2.38
CA GLU A 26 -10.28 1.01 -3.74
C GLU A 26 -10.28 2.54 -3.75
N ASN A 27 -9.20 3.08 -4.33
CA ASN A 27 -9.05 4.46 -4.81
C ASN A 27 -8.58 5.53 -3.81
N LYS A 28 -7.56 5.23 -2.99
CA LYS A 28 -6.65 6.29 -2.51
C LYS A 28 -5.49 6.45 -3.50
N PRO A 29 -5.19 7.67 -4.01
CA PRO A 29 -4.03 7.87 -4.87
C PRO A 29 -2.79 7.42 -4.09
N LYS A 30 -2.13 6.36 -4.57
CA LYS A 30 -0.87 5.87 -4.00
C LYS A 30 0.18 6.94 -4.25
N LEU A 31 0.44 7.75 -3.23
CA LEU A 31 1.52 8.74 -3.28
C LEU A 31 2.83 7.96 -3.44
N LEU A 32 3.57 8.26 -4.51
CA LEU A 32 4.95 7.78 -4.63
C LEU A 32 5.71 8.38 -3.44
N GLY A 33 6.27 7.52 -2.61
CA GLY A 33 7.10 7.93 -1.49
C GLY A 33 8.56 8.11 -1.93
N ASP A 34 9.33 8.77 -1.08
CA ASP A 34 10.79 8.81 -1.21
C ASP A 34 11.35 7.38 -1.33
N GLY A 35 12.05 7.10 -2.44
CA GLY A 35 12.64 5.79 -2.73
C GLY A 35 11.90 4.89 -3.73
N ASP A 36 10.74 5.30 -4.25
CA ASP A 36 10.03 4.56 -5.31
C ASP A 36 10.70 4.68 -6.68
N TYR A 37 11.50 5.73 -6.87
CA TYR A 37 12.36 5.90 -8.04
C TYR A 37 13.60 6.70 -7.66
N TYR A 38 14.63 6.60 -8.49
CA TYR A 38 15.79 7.49 -8.45
C TYR A 38 15.97 8.14 -9.83
N LEU A 39 16.64 9.29 -9.83
CA LEU A 39 17.03 9.98 -11.05
C LEU A 39 18.46 9.58 -11.40
N THR A 40 18.67 9.12 -12.63
CA THR A 40 20.02 8.93 -13.16
C THR A 40 20.64 10.29 -13.47
N PRO A 41 21.98 10.40 -13.52
CA PRO A 41 22.66 11.65 -13.95
C PRO A 41 22.26 12.09 -15.36
N GLU A 42 21.77 11.17 -16.19
CA GLU A 42 21.27 11.41 -17.54
C GLU A 42 19.82 11.97 -17.55
N GLY A 43 19.19 12.10 -16.38
CA GLY A 43 17.83 12.63 -16.23
C GLY A 43 16.71 11.59 -16.36
N TYR A 44 17.04 10.29 -16.37
CA TYR A 44 16.02 9.23 -16.45
C TYR A 44 15.47 8.89 -15.06
N LYS A 45 14.15 8.70 -14.98
CA LYS A 45 13.49 8.15 -13.79
C LYS A 45 13.56 6.62 -13.82
N CYS A 46 14.38 6.05 -12.95
CA CYS A 46 14.46 4.61 -12.76
C CYS A 46 13.60 4.20 -11.58
N PHE A 47 12.52 3.46 -11.85
CA PHE A 47 11.65 2.91 -10.82
C PHE A 47 12.33 1.73 -10.10
N THR A 48 12.12 1.67 -8.79
CA THR A 48 12.61 0.58 -7.95
C THR A 48 11.60 -0.56 -7.90
N GLU A 49 12.04 -1.71 -7.39
CA GLU A 49 11.18 -2.87 -7.17
C GLU A 49 9.96 -2.53 -6.27
N GLN A 50 10.21 -1.72 -5.23
CA GLN A 50 9.18 -1.30 -4.27
C GLN A 50 8.02 -0.57 -4.93
N TYR A 51 8.31 0.30 -5.89
CA TYR A 51 7.28 0.98 -6.67
C TYR A 51 6.40 -0.01 -7.44
N HIS A 52 6.98 -1.07 -8.00
CA HIS A 52 6.26 -2.08 -8.75
C HIS A 52 5.43 -3.01 -7.84
N LEU A 53 5.92 -3.31 -6.64
CA LEU A 53 5.15 -4.03 -5.61
C LEU A 53 3.97 -3.19 -5.10
N LYS A 54 4.20 -1.90 -4.78
CA LYS A 54 3.14 -0.96 -4.40
C LYS A 54 2.09 -0.80 -5.49
N ARG A 55 2.50 -0.71 -6.75
CA ARG A 55 1.59 -0.63 -7.91
C ARG A 55 0.76 -1.90 -8.08
N GLY A 56 1.34 -3.06 -7.79
CA GLY A 56 0.65 -4.37 -7.83
C GLY A 56 0.51 -4.97 -9.22
N TYR A 57 1.18 -4.43 -10.25
CA TYR A 57 1.23 -5.02 -11.58
C TYR A 57 2.52 -4.68 -12.33
N CYS A 58 2.92 -5.57 -13.23
CA CYS A 58 4.04 -5.36 -14.14
C CYS A 58 3.67 -4.41 -15.28
N CYS A 59 4.47 -3.37 -15.49
CA CYS A 59 4.25 -2.38 -16.55
C CYS A 59 4.76 -2.79 -17.93
N GLN A 60 5.37 -3.98 -18.07
CA GLN A 60 5.94 -4.51 -19.31
C GLN A 60 6.94 -3.56 -20.01
N SER A 61 7.52 -2.62 -19.26
CA SER A 61 8.51 -1.68 -19.77
C SER A 61 9.94 -2.22 -19.68
N GLY A 62 10.11 -3.48 -19.25
CA GLY A 62 11.38 -4.17 -18.94
C GLY A 62 12.40 -3.30 -18.21
N CYS A 63 11.99 -2.88 -17.04
CA CYS A 63 12.83 -2.29 -16.01
C CYS A 63 13.86 -3.31 -15.51
N ARG A 64 15.05 -2.82 -15.12
CA ARG A 64 16.15 -3.66 -14.60
C ARG A 64 15.83 -4.27 -13.22
N HIS A 65 14.93 -3.64 -12.46
CA HIS A 65 14.52 -4.04 -11.12
C HIS A 65 13.06 -4.54 -11.11
N CYS A 66 12.67 -5.32 -12.12
CA CYS A 66 11.32 -5.85 -12.20
C CYS A 66 11.14 -7.00 -11.19
N PRO A 67 10.25 -6.87 -10.17
CA PRO A 67 9.99 -7.97 -9.25
C PRO A 67 9.33 -9.17 -9.93
N TYR A 68 8.70 -8.95 -11.09
CA TYR A 68 7.99 -9.97 -11.86
C TYR A 68 8.86 -10.66 -12.92
N GLY A 69 10.18 -10.39 -12.93
CA GLY A 69 11.10 -11.00 -13.90
C GLY A 69 10.70 -10.79 -15.37
N TYR A 70 10.15 -9.61 -15.72
CA TYR A 70 9.69 -9.38 -17.09
C TYR A 70 10.84 -9.19 -18.08
N ASP A 71 10.87 -10.06 -19.09
CA ASP A 71 11.83 -10.02 -20.18
C ASP A 71 11.24 -9.35 -21.42
N LYS A 72 11.82 -8.21 -21.85
CA LYS A 72 11.38 -7.50 -23.08
C LYS A 72 11.51 -8.35 -24.34
N LYS A 73 12.50 -9.25 -24.37
CA LYS A 73 12.84 -10.05 -25.56
C LYS A 73 11.81 -11.13 -25.84
N THR A 74 11.32 -11.77 -24.79
CA THR A 74 10.35 -12.88 -24.86
C THR A 74 8.93 -12.44 -24.54
N ASN A 75 8.74 -11.17 -24.14
CA ASN A 75 7.47 -10.58 -23.69
C ASN A 75 6.79 -11.43 -22.60
N SER A 76 7.58 -12.09 -21.77
CA SER A 76 7.13 -13.04 -20.77
C SER A 76 7.50 -12.55 -19.37
N LYS A 77 6.70 -12.95 -18.38
CA LYS A 77 6.95 -12.73 -16.94
C LYS A 77 7.30 -14.09 -16.34
N GLN A 78 8.22 -14.12 -15.38
CA GLN A 78 8.65 -15.35 -14.68
C GLN A 78 7.70 -15.72 -13.54
#